data_AF-A0A955DVQ8-F1
#
_entry.id   AF-A0A955DVQ8-F1
#
_cell.length_a   1.000
_cell.length_b   1.000
_cell.length_c   1.000
_cell.angle_alpha   90.00
_cell.angle_beta   90.00
_cell.angle_gamma   90.00
#
_symmetry.space_group_name_H-M   'P 1'
#
loop_
_entity.id
_entity.type
_entity.pdbx_description
1 polymer ?
#
loop_
_entity_poly.entity_id
_entity_poly.type
_entity_poly.pdbx_seq_one_letter_code
_entity_poly.pdbx_strand_id
1 'polypeptide(L)'
;MGPLAPLADGTRTALGFFWKAGWAFVLGYFISAMIQSFVPKSRLTRHMGDAGPRSVLLSTGFGAVSSSCSFAALSAARALVQKGAHFVAAVAFMFASTNLVIELGILIFVFLGPSFVVAELVGGLVMIAVSTTLVRWTY
;
A
#
# COMPACT_ATOMS: atom_id res chain seq x y z
N MET A 1 44.73 -11.80 0.53
CA MET A 1 43.33 -11.32 0.57
C MET A 1 42.43 -12.50 0.23
N GLY A 2 41.76 -13.08 1.23
CA GLY A 2 41.04 -14.35 1.06
C GLY A 2 39.66 -14.18 0.41
N PRO A 3 39.19 -15.18 -0.36
CA PRO A 3 37.92 -15.12 -1.11
C PRO A 3 36.65 -15.04 -0.24
N LEU A 4 36.76 -15.16 1.09
CA LEU A 4 35.64 -15.15 2.04
C LEU A 4 35.31 -13.76 2.61
N ALA A 5 36.18 -12.76 2.45
CA ALA A 5 35.94 -11.39 2.90
C ALA A 5 34.66 -10.74 2.30
N PRO A 6 34.40 -10.82 0.98
CA PRO A 6 33.17 -10.25 0.42
C PRO A 6 31.89 -10.98 0.87
N LEU A 7 31.97 -12.28 1.20
CA LEU A 7 30.83 -13.02 1.77
C LEU A 7 30.51 -12.57 3.20
N ALA A 8 31.53 -12.30 4.02
CA ALA A 8 31.38 -11.81 5.38
C ALA A 8 30.81 -10.38 5.43
N ASP A 9 31.26 -9.51 4.54
CA ASP A 9 30.74 -8.13 4.43
C ASP A 9 29.33 -8.11 3.84
N GLY A 10 29.05 -8.98 2.87
CA GLY A 10 27.71 -9.16 2.29
C GLY A 10 26.69 -9.67 3.31
N THR A 11 27.04 -10.67 4.12
CA THR A 11 26.15 -11.18 5.18
C THR A 11 25.93 -10.16 6.29
N ARG A 12 26.96 -9.40 6.71
CA ARG A 12 26.79 -8.30 7.68
C ARG A 12 25.89 -7.19 7.14
N THR A 13 26.03 -6.84 5.87
CA THR A 13 25.21 -5.80 5.23
C THR A 13 23.76 -6.26 5.11
N ALA A 14 23.54 -7.51 4.67
CA ALA A 14 22.21 -8.12 4.59
C ALA A 14 21.54 -8.19 5.97
N LEU A 15 22.26 -8.60 7.02
CA LEU A 15 21.76 -8.61 8.40
C LEU A 15 21.45 -7.20 8.92
N GLY A 16 22.27 -6.21 8.56
CA GLY A 16 22.04 -4.81 8.92
C GLY A 16 20.79 -4.22 8.26
N PHE A 17 20.59 -4.49 6.97
CA PHE A 17 19.36 -4.11 6.26
C PHE A 17 18.15 -4.88 6.79
N PHE A 18 18.29 -6.18 7.04
CA PHE A 18 17.21 -6.99 7.61
C PHE A 18 16.79 -6.47 9.00
N TRP A 19 17.74 -6.10 9.85
CA TRP A 19 17.44 -5.55 11.18
C TRP A 19 16.72 -4.20 11.10
N LYS A 20 17.21 -3.28 10.25
CA LYS A 20 16.56 -1.96 10.07
C LYS A 20 15.18 -2.10 9.41
N ALA A 21 15.08 -2.88 8.35
CA ALA A 21 13.81 -3.13 7.67
C ALA A 21 12.83 -3.89 8.57
N GLY A 22 13.31 -4.84 9.37
CA GLY A 22 12.51 -5.58 10.33
C GLY A 22 11.79 -4.67 11.33
N TRP A 23 12.48 -3.69 11.90
CA TRP A 23 11.86 -2.70 12.79
C TRP A 23 10.86 -1.78 12.07
N ALA A 24 11.17 -1.34 10.84
CA ALA A 24 10.25 -0.57 10.02
C ALA A 24 8.96 -1.36 9.70
N PHE A 25 9.10 -2.64 9.34
CA PHE A 25 7.97 -3.54 9.11
C PHE A 25 7.16 -3.76 10.38
N VAL A 26 7.79 -4.05 11.52
CA VAL A 26 7.08 -4.25 12.80
C VAL A 26 6.26 -3.02 13.18
N LEU A 27 6.83 -1.82 13.08
CA LEU A 27 6.10 -0.57 13.34
C LEU A 27 4.98 -0.33 12.33
N GLY A 28 5.24 -0.52 11.02
CA GLY A 28 4.23 -0.38 9.98
C GLY A 28 3.06 -1.36 10.17
N TYR A 29 3.35 -2.62 10.49
CA TYR A 29 2.34 -3.64 10.79
C TYR A 29 1.56 -3.34 12.06
N PHE A 30 2.22 -2.86 13.11
CA PHE A 30 1.55 -2.47 14.35
C PHE A 30 0.58 -1.31 14.12
N ILE A 31 1.02 -0.26 13.40
CA ILE A 31 0.17 0.88 13.03
C ILE A 31 -0.98 0.42 12.12
N SER A 32 -0.70 -0.42 11.12
CA SER A 32 -1.73 -0.98 10.23
C SER A 32 -2.75 -1.84 11.01
N ALA A 33 -2.30 -2.66 11.97
CA ALA A 33 -3.16 -3.46 12.84
C ALA A 33 -4.00 -2.60 13.78
N MET A 34 -3.43 -1.51 14.33
CA MET A 34 -4.18 -0.52 15.08
C MET A 34 -5.25 0.13 14.20
N ILE A 35 -4.92 0.60 13.01
CA ILE A 35 -5.90 1.20 12.09
C ILE A 35 -7.01 0.20 11.74
N GLN A 36 -6.67 -1.06 11.44
CA GLN A 36 -7.63 -2.13 11.18
C GLN A 36 -8.49 -2.49 12.42
N SER A 37 -7.97 -2.27 13.63
CA SER A 37 -8.67 -2.42 14.91
C SER A 37 -9.56 -1.23 15.24
N PHE A 38 -9.13 -0.01 14.89
CA PHE A 38 -9.81 1.25 15.24
C PHE A 38 -10.83 1.68 14.18
N VAL A 39 -10.69 1.25 12.92
CA VAL A 39 -11.65 1.55 11.84
C VAL A 39 -12.73 0.47 11.81
N PRO A 40 -13.99 0.79 12.17
CA PRO A 40 -15.04 -0.21 12.22
C PRO A 40 -15.40 -0.70 10.82
N LYS A 41 -15.22 -2.00 10.59
CA LYS A 41 -15.57 -2.74 9.35
C LYS A 41 -17.01 -2.46 8.84
N SER A 42 -17.93 -2.05 9.71
CA SER A 42 -19.34 -1.75 9.41
C SER A 42 -19.59 -0.36 8.78
N ARG A 43 -18.68 0.61 8.96
CA ARG A 43 -18.82 1.96 8.35
C ARG A 43 -18.25 2.00 6.93
N LEU A 44 -17.19 1.21 6.65
CA LEU A 44 -16.60 1.05 5.32
C LEU A 44 -17.53 0.30 4.36
N THR A 45 -18.08 -0.85 4.76
CA THR A 45 -18.98 -1.66 3.91
C THR A 45 -20.24 -0.91 3.50
N ARG A 46 -20.78 -0.05 4.37
CA ARG A 46 -21.96 0.76 4.05
C ARG A 46 -21.70 1.84 2.98
N HIS A 47 -20.44 2.22 2.73
CA HIS A 47 -20.05 3.23 1.74
C HIS A 47 -19.21 2.68 0.58
N MET A 48 -18.77 1.41 0.64
CA MET A 48 -17.97 0.72 -0.37
C MET A 48 -18.72 -0.41 -1.10
N GLY A 49 -20.01 -0.60 -0.81
CA GLY A 49 -20.85 -1.61 -1.46
C GLY A 49 -21.22 -1.29 -2.91
N ASP A 50 -20.92 -0.08 -3.38
CA ASP A 50 -21.25 0.38 -4.73
C ASP A 50 -19.97 0.68 -5.53
N ALA A 51 -20.01 0.50 -6.86
CA ALA A 51 -18.87 0.77 -7.74
C ALA A 51 -18.55 2.27 -7.89
N GLY A 52 -19.23 3.15 -7.14
CA GLY A 52 -19.20 4.60 -7.29
C GLY A 52 -17.84 5.25 -6.98
N PRO A 53 -17.61 6.48 -7.49
CA PRO A 53 -16.36 7.22 -7.30
C PRO A 53 -16.04 7.48 -5.83
N ARG A 54 -17.05 7.52 -4.96
CA ARG A 54 -16.89 7.69 -3.52
C ARG A 54 -16.24 6.48 -2.84
N SER A 55 -16.56 5.26 -3.28
CA SER A 55 -15.92 4.02 -2.82
C SER A 55 -14.45 3.97 -3.20
N VAL A 56 -14.13 4.41 -4.42
CA VAL A 56 -12.76 4.48 -4.95
C VAL A 56 -11.95 5.51 -4.16
N LEU A 57 -12.48 6.71 -3.93
CA LEU A 57 -11.76 7.74 -3.18
C LEU A 57 -11.46 7.31 -1.73
N LEU A 58 -12.45 6.69 -1.07
CA LEU A 58 -12.27 6.17 0.29
C LEU A 58 -11.26 5.03 0.34
N SER A 59 -11.32 4.08 -0.61
CA SER A 59 -10.35 2.97 -0.66
C SER A 59 -8.95 3.46 -0.96
N THR A 60 -8.80 4.45 -1.85
CA THR A 60 -7.51 5.09 -2.11
C THR A 60 -6.97 5.80 -0.87
N GLY A 61 -7.81 6.56 -0.15
CA GLY A 61 -7.38 7.24 1.08
C GLY A 61 -6.96 6.26 2.18
N PHE A 62 -7.73 5.20 2.41
CA PHE A 62 -7.36 4.17 3.38
C PHE A 62 -6.12 3.38 2.94
N GLY A 63 -5.95 3.13 1.64
CA GLY A 63 -4.77 2.49 1.08
C GLY A 63 -3.53 3.35 1.29
N ALA A 64 -3.58 4.63 0.92
CA ALA A 64 -2.48 5.59 1.07
C ALA A 64 -1.98 5.73 2.53
N VAL A 65 -2.90 5.60 3.50
CA VAL A 65 -2.55 5.63 4.93
C VAL A 65 -2.00 4.27 5.41
N SER A 66 -2.39 3.18 4.77
CA SER A 66 -1.93 1.83 5.13
C SER A 66 -0.61 1.52 4.43
N SER A 67 0.52 1.72 5.12
CA SER A 67 1.81 1.16 4.70
C SER A 67 1.75 -0.36 4.88
N SER A 68 1.43 -1.07 3.81
CA SER A 68 1.34 -2.53 3.81
C SER A 68 2.26 -3.07 2.71
N CYS A 69 3.22 -3.92 3.09
CA CYS A 69 3.91 -4.74 2.09
C CYS A 69 2.90 -5.58 1.30
N SER A 70 3.15 -5.85 0.03
CA SER A 70 2.17 -6.37 -0.95
C SER A 70 1.31 -7.54 -0.45
N PHE A 71 1.82 -8.41 0.42
CA PHE A 71 1.06 -9.51 1.05
C PHE A 71 0.02 -9.04 2.09
N ALA A 72 0.35 -8.03 2.89
CA ALA A 72 -0.57 -7.40 3.83
C ALA A 72 -1.67 -6.62 3.07
N ALA A 73 -1.31 -5.93 1.99
CA ALA A 73 -2.27 -5.25 1.12
C ALA A 73 -3.23 -6.25 0.47
N LEU A 74 -2.74 -7.39 -0.03
CA LEU A 74 -3.54 -8.44 -0.66
C LEU A 74 -4.49 -9.13 0.34
N SER A 75 -4.02 -9.43 1.55
CA SER A 75 -4.86 -10.06 2.58
C SER A 75 -5.97 -9.12 3.06
N ALA A 76 -5.68 -7.83 3.23
CA ALA A 76 -6.67 -6.80 3.54
C ALA A 76 -7.68 -6.62 2.39
N ALA A 77 -7.22 -6.57 1.13
CA ALA A 77 -8.07 -6.50 -0.05
C ALA A 77 -9.02 -7.70 -0.14
N ARG A 78 -8.52 -8.93 0.09
CA ARG A 78 -9.35 -10.15 0.11
C ARG A 78 -10.41 -10.10 1.22
N ALA A 79 -10.05 -9.62 2.41
CA ALA A 79 -10.98 -9.46 3.51
C ALA A 79 -12.07 -8.40 3.23
N LEU A 80 -11.75 -7.34 2.47
CA LEU A 80 -12.73 -6.35 2.01
C LEU A 80 -13.74 -6.98 1.04
N VAL A 81 -13.27 -7.74 0.05
CA VAL A 81 -14.14 -8.44 -0.93
C VAL A 81 -15.05 -9.45 -0.23
N GLN A 82 -14.52 -10.27 0.68
CA GLN A 82 -15.31 -11.25 1.44
C GLN A 82 -16.38 -10.62 2.33
N LYS A 83 -16.22 -9.34 2.69
CA LYS A 83 -17.19 -8.57 3.48
C LYS A 83 -18.22 -7.82 2.63
N GLY A 84 -18.18 -7.97 1.31
CA GLY A 84 -19.14 -7.35 0.39
C GLY A 84 -18.71 -5.99 -0.16
N ALA A 85 -17.43 -5.62 -0.07
CA ALA A 85 -16.91 -4.48 -0.82
C ALA A 85 -16.78 -4.83 -2.30
N HIS A 86 -17.05 -3.86 -3.18
CA HIS A 86 -16.92 -4.05 -4.62
C HIS A 86 -15.45 -4.38 -5.00
N PHE A 87 -15.24 -5.29 -5.95
CA PHE A 87 -13.89 -5.72 -6.37
C PHE A 87 -13.01 -4.53 -6.79
N VAL A 88 -13.62 -3.55 -7.48
CA VAL A 88 -13.01 -2.26 -7.82
C VAL A 88 -12.41 -1.52 -6.60
N ALA A 89 -13.13 -1.47 -5.48
CA ALA A 89 -12.66 -0.78 -4.27
C ALA A 89 -11.49 -1.53 -3.60
N ALA A 90 -11.48 -2.86 -3.68
CA ALA A 90 -10.36 -3.67 -3.18
C ALA A 90 -9.10 -3.49 -4.05
N VAL A 91 -9.26 -3.42 -5.36
CA VAL A 91 -8.14 -3.15 -6.30
C VAL A 91 -7.60 -1.74 -6.12
N ALA A 92 -8.47 -0.73 -6.00
CA ALA A 92 -8.07 0.65 -5.73
C ALA A 92 -7.30 0.78 -4.40
N PHE A 93 -7.77 0.12 -3.35
CA PHE A 93 -7.06 0.03 -2.07
C PHE A 93 -5.65 -0.57 -2.23
N MET A 94 -5.51 -1.65 -3.01
CA MET A 94 -4.25 -2.35 -3.20
C MET A 94 -3.21 -1.49 -3.94
N PHE A 95 -3.63 -0.77 -4.99
CA PHE A 95 -2.76 0.17 -5.69
C PHE A 95 -2.39 1.37 -4.81
N ALA A 96 -3.35 1.92 -4.08
CA ALA A 96 -3.08 3.06 -3.21
C ALA A 96 -2.13 2.70 -2.05
N SER A 97 -2.26 1.51 -1.48
CA SER A 97 -1.39 1.02 -0.40
C SER A 97 0.05 0.73 -0.83
N THR A 98 0.29 0.52 -2.12
CA THR A 98 1.62 0.21 -2.66
C THR A 98 2.28 1.39 -3.36
N ASN A 99 1.51 2.32 -3.95
CA ASN A 99 2.03 3.46 -4.72
C ASN A 99 1.79 4.82 -4.06
N LEU A 100 0.81 4.96 -3.17
CA LEU A 100 0.46 6.26 -2.56
C LEU A 100 0.77 6.29 -1.06
N VAL A 101 1.63 5.39 -0.58
CA VAL A 101 1.99 5.36 0.83
C VAL A 101 2.80 6.60 1.19
N ILE A 102 2.42 7.24 2.29
CA ILE A 102 3.05 8.48 2.79
C ILE A 102 4.58 8.29 2.95
N GLU A 103 5.00 7.09 3.35
CA GLU A 103 6.42 6.76 3.53
C GLU A 103 7.22 6.86 2.21
N LEU A 104 6.69 6.33 1.10
CA LEU A 104 7.33 6.38 -0.22
C LEU A 104 7.36 7.81 -0.74
N GLY A 105 6.26 8.55 -0.55
CA GLY A 105 6.17 9.96 -0.93
C GLY A 105 7.22 10.82 -0.22
N ILE A 106 7.47 10.59 1.07
CA ILE A 106 8.54 11.28 1.81
C ILE A 106 9.93 10.89 1.29
N LEU A 107 10.18 9.60 1.03
CA LEU A 107 11.46 9.15 0.49
C LEU A 107 11.78 9.78 -0.87
N ILE A 108 10.80 9.83 -1.77
CA ILE A 108 10.95 10.43 -3.09
C ILE A 108 11.13 11.94 -2.98
N PHE A 109 10.40 12.59 -2.09
CA PHE A 109 10.57 14.02 -1.84
C PHE A 109 12.00 14.35 -1.44
N VAL A 110 12.59 13.54 -0.57
CA VAL A 110 13.95 13.75 -0.04
C VAL A 110 15.03 13.39 -1.07
N PHE A 111 14.89 12.28 -1.81
CA PHE A 111 15.94 11.78 -2.70
C PHE A 111 15.86 12.35 -4.12
N LEU A 112 14.67 12.49 -4.68
CA LEU A 112 14.44 12.83 -6.09
C LEU A 112 13.82 14.23 -6.25
N GLY A 113 13.27 14.79 -5.18
CA GLY A 113 12.66 16.12 -5.16
C GLY A 113 11.16 16.13 -5.47
N PRO A 114 10.53 17.32 -5.41
CA PRO A 114 9.08 17.48 -5.47
C PRO A 114 8.44 17.03 -6.79
N SER A 115 9.16 17.16 -7.91
CA SER A 115 8.65 16.81 -9.24
C SER A 115 8.31 15.32 -9.35
N PHE A 116 9.12 14.45 -8.72
CA PHE A 116 8.91 13.01 -8.74
C PHE A 116 7.80 12.57 -7.79
N VAL A 117 7.59 13.29 -6.69
CA VAL A 117 6.45 13.03 -5.79
C VAL A 117 5.12 13.32 -6.49
N VAL A 118 5.05 14.43 -7.23
CA VAL A 118 3.87 14.76 -8.04
C VAL A 118 3.69 13.72 -9.14
N ALA A 119 4.76 13.30 -9.81
CA ALA A 119 4.69 12.26 -10.84
C ALA A 119 4.19 10.92 -10.27
N GLU A 120 4.62 10.53 -9.07
CA GLU A 120 4.15 9.31 -8.40
C GLU A 120 2.68 9.41 -8.00
N LEU A 121 2.27 10.52 -7.38
CA LEU A 121 0.86 10.76 -7.02
C LEU A 121 -0.04 10.71 -8.25
N VAL A 122 0.34 11.38 -9.34
CA VAL A 122 -0.41 11.38 -10.59
C VAL A 122 -0.42 9.98 -11.22
N GLY A 123 0.74 9.32 -11.28
CA GLY A 123 0.86 7.97 -11.84
C GLY A 123 0.02 6.95 -11.09
N GLY A 124 0.04 6.97 -9.76
CA GLY A 124 -0.76 6.10 -8.92
C GLY A 124 -2.27 6.38 -9.04
N LEU A 125 -2.69 7.65 -9.09
CA LEU A 125 -4.09 8.01 -9.35
C LEU A 125 -4.56 7.57 -10.74
N VAL A 126 -3.74 7.74 -11.77
CA VAL A 126 -4.03 7.28 -13.14
C VAL A 126 -4.14 5.76 -13.17
N MET A 127 -3.22 5.02 -12.52
CA MET A 127 -3.28 3.57 -12.42
C MET A 127 -4.57 3.08 -11.74
N ILE A 128 -4.99 3.74 -10.66
CA ILE A 128 -6.26 3.43 -9.98
C ILE A 128 -7.43 3.71 -10.91
N ALA A 129 -7.43 4.84 -11.62
CA ALA A 129 -8.50 5.21 -12.55
C ALA A 129 -8.62 4.20 -13.70
N VAL A 130 -7.50 3.84 -14.34
CA VAL A 130 -7.42 2.84 -15.41
C VAL A 130 -7.88 1.46 -14.93
N SER A 131 -7.43 1.03 -13.75
CA SER A 131 -7.84 -0.25 -13.17
C SER A 131 -9.34 -0.26 -12.83
N THR A 132 -9.86 0.85 -12.31
CA THR A 132 -11.28 1.03 -11.99
C THR A 132 -12.13 0.95 -13.26
N THR A 133 -11.73 1.61 -14.35
CA THR A 133 -12.46 1.58 -15.62
C THR A 133 -12.39 0.21 -16.28
N LEU A 134 -11.22 -0.44 -16.32
CA LEU A 134 -11.08 -1.81 -16.85
C LEU A 134 -11.96 -2.82 -16.13
N VAL A 135 -11.98 -2.78 -14.79
CA VAL A 135 -12.79 -3.69 -13.99
C VAL A 135 -14.28 -3.43 -14.20
N ARG A 136 -14.72 -2.16 -14.27
CA ARG A 136 -16.11 -1.80 -14.63
C ARG A 136 -16.51 -2.21 -16.05
N TRP A 137 -15.54 -2.39 -16.95
CA TRP A 137 -15.79 -2.82 -18.32
C TRP A 137 -15.88 -4.34 -18.45
N THR A 138 -15.21 -5.06 -17.54
CA THR A 138 -15.13 -6.53 -17.54
C THR A 138 -16.20 -7.18 -16.65
N TYR A 139 -16.74 -6.43 -15.69
CA TYR A 139 -17.68 -6.88 -14.65
C TYR A 139 -18.90 -5.97 -14.61
#